data_AF-A0A519DP22-F1
#
_entry.id   AF-A0A519DP22-F1
#
_cell.length_a   1.000
_cell.length_b   1.000
_cell.length_c   1.000
_cell.angle_alpha   90.00
_cell.angle_beta   90.00
_cell.angle_gamma   90.00
#
_symmetry.space_group_name_H-M   'P 1'
#
loop_
_entity.id
_entity.type
_entity.pdbx_description
1 polymer ?
#
loop_
_entity_poly.entity_id
_entity_poly.type
_entity_poly.pdbx_seq_one_letter_code
_entity_poly.pdbx_strand_id
1 'polypeptide(L)'
;MEERARFVWGTDGLWPGPIEFDDSRLLDYPLHIEFRNQRVSGLPFSILRDFIEENEDVQIDAGATSHKDVMDLLMIGCQRTTIDIFAKDKEIALGHAVTERVMVRIKLPSEVSLTYITDTLTPRLLEVKQFGPHSAVLISQRKGDLSFVMDRLPAILRQSFTWWLAPDEGHMVSLRSDDHIAGWVLDGARILGD
;
A
#
# COMPACT_ATOMS: atom_id res chain seq x y z
N MET A 1 11.16 8.53 -9.88
CA MET A 1 10.60 7.77 -8.75
C MET A 1 9.44 8.59 -8.23
N GLU A 2 8.26 8.00 -8.10
CA GLU A 2 7.04 8.71 -7.71
C GLU A 2 6.92 8.80 -6.18
N GLU A 3 6.25 9.83 -5.67
CA GLU A 3 5.95 10.01 -4.25
C GLU A 3 4.43 10.11 -4.05
N ARG A 4 3.93 9.47 -2.99
CA ARG A 4 2.52 9.49 -2.59
C ARG A 4 2.38 9.99 -1.17
N ALA A 5 1.49 10.96 -0.97
CA ALA A 5 1.08 11.41 0.34
C ALA A 5 0.21 10.35 1.03
N ARG A 6 0.75 9.77 2.10
CA ARG A 6 0.14 8.70 2.89
C ARG A 6 -0.69 9.30 3.99
N PHE A 7 -1.96 8.91 4.02
CA PHE A 7 -2.88 9.23 5.09
C PHE A 7 -3.62 7.99 5.59
N VAL A 8 -4.16 8.10 6.80
CA VAL A 8 -5.11 7.18 7.39
C VAL A 8 -6.46 7.86 7.40
N TRP A 9 -7.46 7.17 6.88
CA TRP A 9 -8.84 7.62 6.94
C TRP A 9 -9.34 7.65 8.39
N GLY A 10 -9.70 8.84 8.86
CA GLY A 10 -10.33 9.07 10.16
C GLY A 10 -11.83 9.35 10.04
N THR A 11 -12.47 9.61 11.18
CA THR A 11 -13.91 9.95 11.22
C THR A 11 -14.17 11.33 10.62
N ASP A 12 -13.34 12.31 10.96
CA ASP A 12 -13.55 13.73 10.64
C ASP A 12 -12.45 14.28 9.70
N GLY A 13 -11.64 13.42 9.10
CA GLY A 13 -10.55 13.83 8.22
C GLY A 13 -9.45 12.77 8.07
N LEU A 14 -8.33 13.19 7.50
CA LEU A 14 -7.16 12.39 7.18
C LEU A 14 -6.03 12.63 8.19
N TRP A 15 -5.36 11.55 8.61
CA TRP A 15 -4.21 11.57 9.53
C TRP A 15 -2.92 11.10 8.85
N PRO A 16 -1.72 11.62 9.17
CA PRO A 16 -1.39 12.56 10.24
C PRO A 16 -1.94 13.99 10.03
N GLY A 17 -2.11 14.72 11.14
CA GLY A 17 -2.95 15.92 11.25
C GLY A 17 -4.43 15.57 11.30
N PRO A 18 -5.36 16.43 11.75
CA PRO A 18 -6.66 16.42 11.12
C PRO A 18 -6.53 17.30 9.86
N ILE A 19 -6.32 16.66 8.70
CA ILE A 19 -6.49 17.30 7.39
C ILE A 19 -7.94 17.05 6.96
N GLU A 20 -8.67 18.11 6.62
CA GLU A 20 -10.06 17.99 6.16
C GLU A 20 -10.10 17.28 4.79
N PHE A 21 -11.20 16.57 4.50
CA PHE A 21 -11.31 15.80 3.25
C PHE A 21 -11.33 16.69 1.99
N ASP A 22 -11.75 17.94 2.14
CA ASP A 22 -11.84 18.97 1.10
C ASP A 22 -10.63 19.94 1.11
N ASP A 23 -9.55 19.60 1.85
CA ASP A 23 -8.33 20.41 1.84
C ASP A 23 -7.73 20.44 0.43
N SER A 24 -7.80 21.60 -0.21
CA SER A 24 -7.35 21.80 -1.59
C SER A 24 -5.91 21.39 -1.87
N ARG A 25 -5.04 21.33 -0.85
CA ARG A 25 -3.64 20.87 -1.01
C ARG A 25 -3.53 19.39 -1.34
N LEU A 26 -4.58 18.61 -1.08
CA LEU A 26 -4.63 17.20 -1.43
C LEU A 26 -4.61 16.99 -2.95
N LEU A 27 -5.11 17.97 -3.72
CA LEU A 27 -5.17 17.92 -5.19
C LEU A 27 -3.79 17.96 -5.86
N ASP A 28 -2.77 18.45 -5.14
CA ASP A 28 -1.42 18.63 -5.67
C ASP A 28 -0.60 17.33 -5.66
N TYR A 29 -1.08 16.28 -4.98
CA TYR A 29 -0.31 15.08 -4.71
C TYR A 29 -1.10 13.79 -4.98
N PRO A 30 -0.47 12.77 -5.60
CA PRO A 30 -0.99 11.41 -5.58
C PRO A 30 -1.17 10.91 -4.15
N LEU A 31 -2.33 10.33 -3.84
CA LEU A 31 -2.69 9.96 -2.47
C LEU A 31 -2.59 8.45 -2.26
N HIS A 32 -2.22 8.06 -1.04
CA HIS A 32 -2.35 6.72 -0.51
C HIS A 32 -3.15 6.77 0.79
N ILE A 33 -4.35 6.19 0.78
CA ILE A 33 -5.29 6.25 1.91
C ILE A 33 -5.39 4.87 2.55
N GLU A 34 -5.04 4.79 3.83
CA GLU A 34 -5.16 3.59 4.65
C GLU A 34 -6.45 3.58 5.47
N PHE A 35 -7.13 2.44 5.46
CA PHE A 35 -8.18 2.15 6.44
C PHE A 35 -7.62 1.19 7.49
N ARG A 36 -7.49 1.68 8.72
CA ARG A 36 -7.00 0.88 9.86
C ARG A 36 -8.15 0.26 10.63
N ASN A 37 -8.03 -1.03 10.93
CA ASN A 37 -8.98 -1.79 11.75
C ASN A 37 -10.43 -1.83 11.22
N GLN A 38 -10.64 -1.52 9.94
CA GLN A 38 -11.94 -1.60 9.29
C GLN A 38 -11.93 -2.70 8.24
N ARG A 39 -13.02 -3.46 8.16
CA ARG A 39 -13.26 -4.35 7.02
C ARG A 39 -13.78 -3.50 5.86
N VAL A 40 -13.50 -3.93 4.63
CA VAL A 40 -13.99 -3.23 3.42
C VAL A 40 -15.51 -3.06 3.43
N SER A 41 -16.26 -4.04 3.94
CA SER A 41 -17.72 -3.94 4.11
C SER A 41 -18.21 -2.80 5.02
N GLY A 42 -17.32 -2.21 5.83
CA GLY A 42 -17.61 -1.12 6.75
C GLY A 42 -17.10 0.24 6.29
N LEU A 43 -16.57 0.35 5.06
CA LEU A 43 -16.05 1.61 4.54
C LEU A 43 -17.19 2.59 4.22
N PRO A 44 -16.96 3.89 4.40
CA PRO A 44 -17.95 4.92 4.05
C PRO A 44 -17.99 5.16 2.54
N PHE A 45 -18.43 4.17 1.76
CA PHE A 45 -18.36 4.17 0.29
C PHE A 45 -18.93 5.42 -0.39
N SER A 46 -19.99 6.02 0.17
CA SER A 46 -20.55 7.27 -0.39
C SER A 46 -19.53 8.40 -0.31
N ILE A 47 -19.02 8.68 0.90
CA ILE A 47 -18.06 9.76 1.14
C ILE A 47 -16.72 9.47 0.45
N LEU A 48 -16.29 8.20 0.47
CA LEU A 48 -15.05 7.79 -0.16
C LEU A 48 -15.10 7.95 -1.69
N ARG A 49 -16.23 7.67 -2.33
CA ARG A 49 -16.38 7.90 -3.77
C ARG A 49 -16.27 9.38 -4.09
N ASP A 50 -16.98 10.24 -3.35
CA ASP A 50 -16.95 11.68 -3.58
C ASP A 50 -15.52 12.23 -3.39
N PHE A 51 -14.81 11.77 -2.35
CA PHE A 51 -13.39 12.07 -2.13
C PHE A 51 -12.47 11.64 -3.29
N ILE A 52 -12.68 10.43 -3.84
CA ILE A 52 -11.89 9.92 -4.96
C ILE A 52 -12.15 10.73 -6.23
N GLU A 53 -13.41 11.09 -6.50
CA GLU A 53 -13.79 11.90 -7.65
C GLU A 53 -13.13 13.28 -7.61
N GLU A 54 -12.93 13.85 -6.43
CA GLU A 54 -12.28 15.15 -6.26
C GLU A 54 -10.75 15.09 -6.40
N ASN A 55 -10.10 13.99 -5.98
CA ASN A 55 -8.63 13.90 -5.87
C ASN A 55 -7.93 13.11 -7.00
N GLU A 56 -8.68 12.51 -7.94
CA GLU A 56 -8.27 11.77 -9.14
C GLU A 56 -7.24 10.62 -9.00
N ASP A 57 -6.06 10.84 -8.39
CA ASP A 57 -5.01 9.82 -8.20
C ASP A 57 -4.95 9.28 -6.77
N VAL A 58 -6.00 8.54 -6.41
CA VAL A 58 -6.14 7.94 -5.08
C VAL A 58 -5.87 6.42 -5.11
N GLN A 59 -4.87 5.98 -4.34
CA GLN A 59 -4.64 4.59 -4.01
C GLN A 59 -5.27 4.25 -2.65
N ILE A 60 -6.08 3.18 -2.58
CA ILE A 60 -6.70 2.73 -1.32
C ILE A 60 -6.02 1.47 -0.79
N ASP A 61 -5.56 1.49 0.46
CA ASP A 61 -5.23 0.31 1.25
C ASP A 61 -6.31 0.10 2.33
N ALA A 62 -7.22 -0.84 2.08
CA ALA A 62 -8.23 -1.23 3.05
C ALA A 62 -7.97 -2.62 3.68
N GLY A 63 -6.74 -3.15 3.58
CA GLY A 63 -6.40 -4.48 4.08
C GLY A 63 -7.27 -5.58 3.52
N ALA A 64 -7.67 -5.47 2.24
CA ALA A 64 -8.58 -6.42 1.61
C ALA A 64 -7.97 -7.82 1.55
N THR A 65 -8.78 -8.84 1.86
CA THR A 65 -8.37 -10.25 1.78
C THR A 65 -9.21 -11.05 0.78
N SER A 66 -10.13 -10.40 0.07
CA SER A 66 -10.98 -11.00 -0.95
C SER A 66 -10.94 -10.20 -2.25
N HIS A 67 -11.10 -10.87 -3.39
CA HIS A 67 -11.19 -10.20 -4.69
C HIS A 67 -12.43 -9.32 -4.78
N LYS A 68 -13.51 -9.66 -4.08
CA LYS A 68 -14.74 -8.86 -4.06
C LYS A 68 -14.48 -7.47 -3.46
N ASP A 69 -13.80 -7.43 -2.32
CA ASP A 69 -13.44 -6.18 -1.66
C ASP A 69 -12.58 -5.28 -2.57
N VAL A 70 -11.63 -5.89 -3.27
CA VAL A 70 -10.79 -5.23 -4.28
C VAL A 70 -11.65 -4.66 -5.41
N MET A 71 -12.62 -5.42 -5.91
CA MET A 71 -13.53 -4.97 -6.97
C MET A 71 -14.42 -3.82 -6.52
N ASP A 72 -14.97 -3.89 -5.31
CA ASP A 72 -15.82 -2.82 -4.76
C ASP A 72 -15.03 -1.50 -4.68
N LEU A 73 -13.75 -1.55 -4.29
CA LEU A 73 -12.86 -0.38 -4.26
C LEU A 73 -12.54 0.16 -5.66
N LEU A 74 -12.32 -0.72 -6.63
CA LEU A 74 -12.08 -0.28 -8.02
C LEU A 74 -13.34 0.33 -8.65
N MET A 75 -14.52 -0.20 -8.30
CA MET A 75 -15.81 0.30 -8.81
C MET A 75 -16.16 1.69 -8.31
N ILE A 76 -15.68 2.10 -7.13
CA ILE A 76 -15.82 3.48 -6.66
C ILE A 76 -14.78 4.45 -7.23
N GLY A 77 -13.92 3.98 -8.13
CA GLY A 77 -13.06 4.84 -8.94
C GLY A 77 -11.62 4.98 -8.46
N CYS A 78 -11.18 4.27 -7.40
CA CYS A 78 -9.78 4.38 -6.99
C CYS A 78 -8.83 3.96 -8.12
N GLN A 79 -7.73 4.70 -8.28
CA GLN A 79 -6.77 4.45 -9.34
C GLN A 79 -6.02 3.14 -9.11
N ARG A 80 -5.75 2.82 -7.84
CA ARG A 80 -5.11 1.59 -7.38
C ARG A 80 -5.71 1.12 -6.08
N THR A 81 -5.71 -0.19 -5.86
CA THR A 81 -6.05 -0.78 -4.58
C THR A 81 -5.11 -1.92 -4.24
N THR A 82 -5.21 -2.45 -3.02
CA THR A 82 -4.31 -3.49 -2.54
C THR A 82 -5.05 -4.74 -2.06
N ILE A 83 -4.41 -5.90 -2.19
CA ILE A 83 -4.83 -7.15 -1.58
C ILE A 83 -3.70 -7.69 -0.69
N ASP A 84 -4.04 -8.12 0.52
CA ASP A 84 -3.05 -8.64 1.47
C ASP A 84 -2.32 -9.87 0.90
N ILE A 85 -0.99 -9.88 1.04
CA ILE A 85 -0.15 -10.97 0.55
C ILE A 85 -0.51 -12.32 1.17
N PHE A 86 -1.07 -12.34 2.39
CA PHE A 86 -1.51 -13.55 3.07
C PHE A 86 -2.99 -13.89 2.82
N ALA A 87 -3.67 -13.17 1.92
CA ALA A 87 -4.95 -13.62 1.39
C ALA A 87 -4.82 -14.98 0.69
N LYS A 88 -5.92 -15.72 0.56
CA LYS A 88 -5.93 -17.01 -0.14
C LYS A 88 -5.51 -16.81 -1.60
N ASP A 89 -4.76 -17.76 -2.15
CA ASP A 89 -4.21 -17.66 -3.52
C ASP A 89 -5.27 -17.39 -4.57
N LYS A 90 -6.41 -18.08 -4.45
CA LYS A 90 -7.56 -17.88 -5.32
C LYS A 90 -8.03 -16.42 -5.32
N GLU A 91 -8.05 -15.76 -4.16
CA GLU A 91 -8.49 -14.37 -4.04
C GLU A 91 -7.49 -13.40 -4.68
N ILE A 92 -6.19 -13.64 -4.48
CA ILE A 92 -5.13 -12.85 -5.12
C ILE A 92 -5.16 -13.03 -6.64
N ALA A 93 -5.25 -14.27 -7.12
CA ALA A 93 -5.31 -14.59 -8.54
C ALA A 93 -6.55 -13.97 -9.20
N LEU A 94 -7.72 -14.05 -8.56
CA LEU A 94 -8.95 -13.44 -9.08
C LEU A 94 -8.86 -11.91 -9.11
N GLY A 95 -8.34 -11.26 -8.06
CA GLY A 95 -8.14 -9.81 -8.05
C GLY A 95 -7.20 -9.36 -9.18
N HIS A 96 -6.08 -10.07 -9.37
CA HIS A 96 -5.12 -9.77 -10.42
C HIS A 96 -5.66 -9.98 -11.83
N ALA A 97 -6.40 -11.08 -12.06
CA ALA A 97 -6.90 -11.44 -13.38
C ALA A 97 -7.87 -10.40 -13.97
N VAL A 98 -8.49 -9.57 -13.12
CA VAL A 98 -9.45 -8.55 -13.56
C VAL A 98 -8.73 -7.26 -14.00
N THR A 99 -7.59 -6.93 -13.39
CA THR A 99 -6.93 -5.64 -13.63
C THR A 99 -5.50 -5.58 -13.08
N GLU A 100 -4.67 -4.80 -13.75
CA GLU A 100 -3.30 -4.47 -13.31
C GLU A 100 -3.27 -3.42 -12.19
N ARG A 101 -4.41 -2.81 -11.84
CA ARG A 101 -4.53 -1.78 -10.79
C ARG A 101 -4.48 -2.34 -9.37
N VAL A 102 -4.41 -3.65 -9.21
CA VAL A 102 -4.30 -4.33 -7.91
C VAL A 102 -2.84 -4.51 -7.56
N MET A 103 -2.48 -4.17 -6.32
CA MET A 103 -1.15 -4.37 -5.77
C MET A 103 -1.17 -5.42 -4.65
N VAL A 104 -0.09 -6.17 -4.50
CA VAL A 104 0.13 -6.98 -3.31
C VAL A 104 0.50 -6.08 -2.14
N ARG A 105 -0.20 -6.21 -1.03
CA ARG A 105 0.10 -5.51 0.21
C ARG A 105 0.90 -6.38 1.16
N ILE A 106 2.02 -5.85 1.63
CA ILE A 106 2.89 -6.51 2.61
C ILE A 106 3.00 -5.60 3.82
N LYS A 107 2.15 -5.83 4.82
CA LYS A 107 2.28 -5.17 6.11
C LYS A 107 3.22 -5.96 7.01
N LEU A 108 4.37 -5.39 7.34
CA LEU A 108 5.34 -6.03 8.21
C LEU A 108 4.78 -6.18 9.63
N PRO A 109 5.08 -7.28 10.33
CA PRO A 109 4.71 -7.46 11.74
C PRO A 109 5.37 -6.40 12.62
N SER A 110 4.89 -6.25 13.87
CA SER A 110 5.49 -5.33 14.85
C SER A 110 6.91 -5.73 15.28
N GLU A 111 7.31 -6.97 15.02
CA GLU A 111 8.67 -7.44 15.25
C GLU A 111 9.11 -8.24 14.04
N VAL A 112 9.90 -7.59 13.18
CA VAL A 112 10.51 -8.24 12.02
C VAL A 112 11.77 -8.98 12.46
N SER A 113 11.87 -10.24 12.07
CA SER A 113 13.04 -11.08 12.30
C SER A 113 13.58 -11.64 10.99
N LEU A 114 14.84 -12.11 11.01
CA LEU A 114 15.39 -12.85 9.87
C LEU A 114 14.54 -14.07 9.53
N THR A 115 14.07 -14.79 10.55
CA THR A 115 13.20 -15.97 10.40
C THR A 115 11.90 -15.62 9.70
N TYR A 116 11.27 -14.48 10.02
CA TYR A 116 10.09 -14.03 9.30
C TYR A 116 10.39 -13.81 7.81
N ILE A 117 11.53 -13.17 7.50
CA ILE A 117 11.92 -12.92 6.10
C ILE A 117 12.17 -14.24 5.37
N THR A 118 12.93 -15.16 5.95
CA THR A 118 13.37 -16.40 5.29
C THR A 118 12.28 -17.45 5.19
N ASP A 119 11.47 -17.59 6.23
CA ASP A 119 10.57 -18.75 6.39
C ASP A 119 9.12 -18.39 6.07
N THR A 120 8.77 -17.10 6.12
CA THR A 120 7.39 -16.62 5.88
C THR A 120 7.29 -15.76 4.63
N LEU A 121 7.97 -14.60 4.62
CA LEU A 121 7.79 -13.61 3.56
C LEU A 121 8.40 -14.06 2.23
N THR A 122 9.63 -14.57 2.22
CA THR A 122 10.32 -14.99 1.00
C THR A 122 9.60 -16.14 0.29
N PRO A 123 9.22 -17.24 0.96
CA PRO A 123 8.47 -18.32 0.31
C PRO A 123 7.13 -17.83 -0.22
N ARG A 124 6.44 -16.97 0.55
CA ARG A 124 5.14 -16.43 0.13
C ARG A 124 5.25 -15.56 -1.12
N LEU A 125 6.26 -14.69 -1.19
CA LEU A 125 6.52 -13.89 -2.38
C LEU A 125 6.88 -14.74 -3.61
N LEU A 126 7.64 -15.82 -3.42
CA LEU A 126 8.00 -16.76 -4.50
C LEU A 126 6.80 -17.55 -5.04
N GLU A 127 5.79 -17.74 -4.21
CA GLU A 127 4.50 -18.33 -4.60
C GLU A 127 3.63 -17.29 -5.32
N VAL A 128 3.36 -16.15 -4.68
CA VAL A 128 2.48 -15.11 -5.21
C VAL A 128 2.96 -14.56 -6.55
N LYS A 129 4.28 -14.44 -6.78
CA LYS A 129 4.81 -13.98 -8.08
C LYS A 129 4.40 -14.84 -9.29
N GLN A 130 3.89 -16.05 -9.07
CA GLN A 130 3.51 -16.96 -10.15
C GLN A 130 2.10 -16.70 -10.69
N PHE A 131 1.24 -16.07 -9.90
CA PHE A 131 -0.19 -15.92 -10.24
C PHE A 131 -0.80 -14.57 -9.83
N GLY A 132 -0.11 -13.79 -8.99
CA GLY A 132 -0.60 -12.55 -8.42
C GLY A 132 0.00 -11.32 -9.08
N PRO A 133 -0.33 -10.12 -8.56
CA PRO A 133 0.16 -8.87 -9.11
C PRO A 133 1.69 -8.75 -9.04
N HIS A 134 2.27 -8.14 -10.08
CA HIS A 134 3.69 -7.79 -10.13
C HIS A 134 4.01 -6.45 -9.44
N SER A 135 3.03 -5.75 -8.89
CA SER A 135 3.21 -4.52 -8.11
C SER A 135 2.97 -4.81 -6.64
N ALA A 136 3.85 -4.34 -5.75
CA ALA A 136 3.76 -4.60 -4.32
C ALA A 136 4.01 -3.32 -3.51
N VAL A 137 3.25 -3.14 -2.42
CA VAL A 137 3.51 -2.12 -1.40
C VAL A 137 3.99 -2.77 -0.11
N LEU A 138 5.17 -2.37 0.35
CA LEU A 138 5.76 -2.82 1.61
C LEU A 138 5.58 -1.74 2.67
N ILE A 139 4.86 -2.08 3.73
CA ILE A 139 4.46 -1.16 4.79
C ILE A 139 5.12 -1.57 6.10
N SER A 140 6.01 -0.74 6.64
CA SER A 140 6.58 -0.95 7.97
C SER A 140 5.75 -0.29 9.07
N GLN A 141 5.82 -0.84 10.28
CA GLN A 141 5.20 -0.30 11.49
C GLN A 141 6.24 0.21 12.50
N ARG A 142 7.53 0.09 12.17
CA ARG A 142 8.65 0.53 13.00
C ARG A 142 9.77 1.02 12.11
N LYS A 143 10.44 2.07 12.59
CA LYS A 143 11.63 2.63 11.98
C LYS A 143 12.73 1.57 11.82
N GLY A 144 13.35 1.53 10.66
CA GLY A 144 14.42 0.60 10.30
C GLY A 144 13.93 -0.70 9.65
N ASP A 145 12.72 -1.16 9.95
CA ASP A 145 12.24 -2.48 9.49
C ASP A 145 12.14 -2.56 7.97
N LEU A 146 11.72 -1.49 7.31
CA LEU A 146 11.62 -1.45 5.86
C LEU A 146 12.99 -1.67 5.21
N SER A 147 14.00 -0.88 5.62
CA SER A 147 15.38 -1.04 5.12
C SER A 147 15.94 -2.43 5.45
N PHE A 148 15.67 -2.92 6.66
CA PHE A 148 16.12 -4.23 7.12
C PHE A 148 15.61 -5.36 6.21
N VAL A 149 14.32 -5.31 5.84
CA VAL A 149 13.67 -6.29 4.95
C VAL A 149 14.19 -6.15 3.52
N MET A 150 14.13 -4.94 2.95
CA MET A 150 14.53 -4.72 1.56
C MET A 150 15.98 -5.12 1.30
N ASP A 151 16.89 -4.84 2.22
CA ASP A 151 18.31 -5.20 2.10
C ASP A 151 18.58 -6.71 2.17
N ARG A 152 17.62 -7.49 2.68
CA ARG A 152 17.74 -8.93 2.92
C ARG A 152 16.87 -9.77 2.00
N LEU A 153 15.96 -9.14 1.26
CA LEU A 153 15.20 -9.84 0.23
C LEU A 153 16.16 -10.34 -0.87
N PRO A 154 16.01 -11.62 -1.30
CA PRO A 154 16.75 -12.13 -2.45
C PRO A 154 16.60 -11.23 -3.67
N ALA A 155 17.70 -11.04 -4.42
CA ALA A 155 17.71 -10.17 -5.60
C ALA A 155 16.63 -10.55 -6.62
N ILE A 156 16.37 -11.85 -6.79
CA ILE A 156 15.29 -12.34 -7.66
C ILE A 156 13.92 -11.78 -7.28
N LEU A 157 13.60 -11.67 -5.99
CA LEU A 157 12.34 -11.12 -5.52
C LEU A 157 12.32 -9.59 -5.65
N ARG A 158 13.44 -8.92 -5.33
CA ARG A 158 13.56 -7.47 -5.55
C ARG A 158 13.32 -7.09 -7.02
N GLN A 159 13.75 -7.94 -7.95
CA GLN A 159 13.58 -7.76 -9.39
C GLN A 159 12.23 -8.24 -9.93
N SER A 160 11.50 -9.08 -9.20
CA SER A 160 10.23 -9.67 -9.68
C SER A 160 9.02 -8.74 -9.46
N PHE A 161 9.16 -7.72 -8.62
CA PHE A 161 8.07 -6.81 -8.30
C PHE A 161 8.46 -5.36 -8.56
N THR A 162 7.45 -4.57 -8.92
CA THR A 162 7.48 -3.10 -8.92
C THR A 162 7.18 -2.64 -7.49
N TRP A 163 8.21 -2.19 -6.77
CA TRP A 163 8.10 -1.93 -5.33
C TRP A 163 7.66 -0.51 -5.01
N TRP A 164 6.69 -0.42 -4.11
CA TRP A 164 6.27 0.78 -3.41
C TRP A 164 6.62 0.65 -1.94
N LEU A 165 7.25 1.67 -1.37
CA LEU A 165 7.79 1.60 -0.02
C LEU A 165 7.11 2.60 0.90
N ALA A 166 6.50 2.12 1.99
CA ALA A 166 5.82 2.92 3.00
C ALA A 166 6.55 2.80 4.35
N PRO A 167 7.65 3.55 4.54
CA PRO A 167 8.42 3.55 5.79
C PRO A 167 7.61 4.14 6.95
N ASP A 168 7.88 3.68 8.16
CA ASP A 168 7.28 4.20 9.40
C ASP A 168 7.87 5.57 9.79
N GLU A 169 9.07 5.86 9.29
CA GLU A 169 9.75 7.13 9.44
C GLU A 169 8.99 8.30 8.80
N GLY A 170 8.10 8.02 7.85
CA GLY A 170 7.35 9.04 7.12
C GLY A 170 8.15 9.75 6.02
N HIS A 171 9.42 9.36 5.79
CA HIS A 171 10.28 9.90 4.75
C HIS A 171 11.09 8.76 4.10
N MET A 172 11.70 9.02 2.95
CA MET A 172 12.58 8.05 2.29
C MET A 172 13.69 7.58 3.24
N VAL A 173 14.04 6.29 3.15
CA VAL A 173 15.13 5.68 3.91
C VAL A 173 16.21 5.19 2.95
N SER A 174 17.46 5.16 3.41
CA SER A 174 18.56 4.62 2.61
C SER A 174 18.46 3.10 2.53
N LEU A 175 18.52 2.56 1.31
CA LEU A 175 18.65 1.13 1.06
C LEU A 175 20.01 0.84 0.42
N ARG A 176 20.41 -0.44 0.40
CA ARG A 176 21.62 -0.87 -0.31
C ARG A 176 21.51 -0.74 -1.83
N SER A 177 20.30 -0.76 -2.39
CA SER A 177 20.04 -0.66 -3.83
C SER A 177 18.58 -0.30 -4.05
N ASP A 178 18.37 0.72 -4.88
CA ASP A 178 17.06 1.35 -5.13
C ASP A 178 16.54 1.09 -6.56
N ASP A 179 17.24 0.23 -7.33
CA ASP A 179 17.07 0.08 -8.79
C ASP A 179 15.69 -0.46 -9.22
N HIS A 180 14.91 -0.96 -8.27
CA HIS A 180 13.60 -1.59 -8.51
C HIS A 180 12.45 -0.91 -7.73
N ILE A 181 12.73 0.25 -7.14
CA ILE A 181 11.74 1.04 -6.41
C ILE A 181 11.02 1.96 -7.38
N ALA A 182 9.72 1.73 -7.53
CA ALA A 182 8.86 2.57 -8.37
C ALA A 182 8.52 3.89 -7.68
N GLY A 183 8.24 3.83 -6.38
CA GLY A 183 7.86 5.00 -5.62
C GLY A 183 7.83 4.81 -4.11
N TRP A 184 7.62 5.92 -3.43
CA TRP A 184 7.53 6.03 -1.99
C TRP A 184 6.14 6.48 -1.55
N VAL A 185 5.70 5.97 -0.41
CA VAL A 185 4.43 6.31 0.24
C VAL A 185 4.80 6.94 1.59
N LEU A 186 4.83 8.26 1.64
CA LEU A 186 5.45 9.07 2.70
C LEU A 186 4.42 9.83 3.53
N ASP A 187 4.82 10.37 4.67
CA ASP A 187 3.93 11.12 5.56
C ASP A 187 3.23 12.27 4.82
N GLY A 188 1.90 12.16 4.69
CA GLY A 188 1.12 13.14 3.94
C GLY A 188 1.14 14.53 4.58
N ALA A 189 1.05 14.62 5.92
CA ALA A 189 1.06 15.93 6.59
C ALA A 189 2.37 16.69 6.35
N ARG A 190 3.48 15.96 6.27
CA ARG A 190 4.78 16.53 5.92
C ARG A 190 4.82 17.00 4.47
N ILE A 191 4.38 16.15 3.53
CA ILE A 191 4.33 16.51 2.10
C ILE A 191 3.46 17.76 1.87
N LEU A 192 2.33 17.87 2.56
CA LEU A 192 1.43 19.02 2.45
C LEU A 192 1.93 20.30 3.17
N GLY A 193 2.94 20.17 4.03
CA GLY A 193 3.49 21.27 4.82
C GLY A 193 4.83 21.82 4.30
N ASP A 194 5.50 21.06 3.42
CA ASP A 194 6.69 21.47 2.65
C ASP A 194 6.26 22.22 1.37
#